data_AF-A0A0N8W365-F1
#
_entry.id   AF-A0A0N8W365-F1
#
_cell.length_a   1.000
_cell.length_b   1.000
_cell.length_c   1.000
_cell.angle_alpha   90.00
_cell.angle_beta   90.00
_cell.angle_gamma   90.00
#
_symmetry.space_group_name_H-M   'P 1'
#
loop_
_entity.id
_entity.type
_entity.pdbx_description
1 polymer ?
#
loop_
_entity_poly.entity_id
_entity_poly.type
_entity_poly.pdbx_seq_one_letter_code
_entity_poly.pdbx_strand_id
1 'polypeptide(L)' 'MPKWLQTILSYRRQFLDLLVGVPNYEKYVEHMKTHHPGEPIKSRKEFFCEAQEARYNAKGGKVSRCC' A
#
# COMPACT_ATOMS: atom_id res chain seq x y z
N MET A 1 -15.49 -14.32 19.22
CA MET A 1 -16.14 -13.24 18.44
C MET A 1 -16.69 -13.80 17.14
N PRO A 2 -17.88 -13.37 16.69
CA PRO A 2 -18.46 -13.80 15.42
C PRO A 2 -17.51 -13.50 14.23
N LYS A 3 -17.30 -14.46 13.33
CA LYS A 3 -16.36 -14.33 12.20
C LYS A 3 -16.74 -13.22 11.21
N TRP A 4 -18.03 -12.93 11.06
CA TRP A 4 -18.55 -11.90 10.15
C TRP A 4 -18.16 -10.45 10.56
N LEU A 5 -18.02 -10.19 11.86
CA LEU A 5 -17.57 -8.89 12.36
C LEU A 5 -16.13 -8.59 11.95
N GLN A 6 -15.27 -9.61 11.93
CA GLN A 6 -13.86 -9.48 11.53
C GLN A 6 -13.75 -9.12 10.04
N THR A 7 -14.58 -9.75 9.21
CA THR A 7 -14.68 -9.46 7.78
C THR A 7 -15.08 -8.01 7.52
N ILE A 8 -16.13 -7.51 8.18
CA ILE A 8 -16.58 -6.12 8.04
C ILE A 8 -15.48 -5.13 8.45
N LEU A 9 -14.78 -5.39 9.56
CA LEU A 9 -13.69 -4.52 10.01
C LEU A 9 -12.51 -4.50 9.03
N SER A 10 -12.17 -5.64 8.43
CA SER A 10 -11.13 -5.74 7.40
C SER A 10 -11.47 -4.90 6.16
N TYR A 11 -12.70 -5.02 5.64
CA TYR A 11 -13.13 -4.24 4.49
C TYR A 11 -13.15 -2.73 4.76
N ARG A 12 -13.55 -2.30 5.98
CA ARG A 12 -13.51 -0.88 6.37
C ARG A 12 -12.10 -0.31 6.38
N ARG A 13 -11.11 -1.07 6.86
CA ARG A 13 -9.70 -0.66 6.83
C ARG A 13 -9.20 -0.48 5.40
N GLN A 14 -9.47 -1.43 4.52
CA GLN A 14 -9.09 -1.32 3.11
C GLN A 14 -9.71 -0.08 2.42
N PHE A 15 -10.96 0.24 2.75
CA PHE A 15 -11.66 1.41 2.20
C PHE A 15 -11.05 2.73 2.71
N LEU A 16 -10.76 2.83 4.01
CA LEU A 16 -10.13 4.02 4.59
C LEU A 16 -8.69 4.20 4.11
N ASP A 17 -7.92 3.12 4.00
CA ASP A 17 -6.56 3.15 3.45
C ASP A 17 -6.56 3.70 2.02
N LEU A 18 -7.53 3.28 1.18
CA LEU A 18 -7.70 3.79 -0.18
C LEU A 18 -8.04 5.29 -0.19
N LEU A 19 -8.97 5.73 0.67
CA LEU A 19 -9.39 7.14 0.77
C LEU A 19 -8.25 8.08 1.20
N VAL A 20 -7.43 7.66 2.16
CA VAL A 20 -6.30 8.46 2.66
C VAL A 20 -5.06 8.27 1.75
N GLY A 21 -5.12 7.34 0.80
CA GLY A 21 -4.00 6.98 -0.07
C GLY A 21 -2.84 6.37 0.72
N VAL A 22 -3.16 5.64 1.80
CA VAL A 22 -2.19 4.88 2.58
C VAL A 22 -1.92 3.55 1.85
N PRO A 23 -0.68 3.28 1.45
CA PRO A 23 -0.37 2.04 0.75
C PRO A 23 -0.46 0.84 1.71
N ASN A 24 -1.15 -0.22 1.28
CA ASN A 24 -1.39 -1.41 2.10
C ASN A 24 -0.31 -2.48 1.87
N TYR A 25 0.52 -2.73 2.89
CA TYR A 25 1.64 -3.67 2.81
C TYR A 25 1.21 -5.13 2.61
N GLU A 26 0.11 -5.57 3.21
CA GLU A 26 -0.34 -6.97 3.09
C GLU A 26 -0.78 -7.28 1.66
N LYS A 27 -1.52 -6.36 1.03
CA LYS A 27 -1.86 -6.47 -0.40
C LYS A 27 -0.62 -6.46 -1.30
N TYR A 28 0.40 -5.66 -0.97
CA TYR A 28 1.68 -5.67 -1.69
C TYR A 28 2.37 -7.04 -1.61
N VAL A 29 2.46 -7.63 -0.41
CA VAL A 29 3.06 -8.95 -0.20
C VAL A 29 2.30 -10.03 -0.97
N GLU A 30 0.97 -10.00 -0.93
CA GLU A 30 0.11 -10.93 -1.68
C GLU A 30 0.35 -10.79 -3.20
N HIS A 31 0.40 -9.55 -3.70
CA HIS A 31 0.69 -9.27 -5.10
C HIS A 31 2.08 -9.78 -5.51
N MET A 32 3.12 -9.53 -4.71
CA MET A 32 4.48 -10.01 -5.00
C MET A 32 4.53 -11.55 -5.02
N LYS A 33 3.87 -12.22 -4.08
CA LYS A 33 3.84 -13.69 -4.04
C LYS A 33 3.08 -14.31 -5.22
N THR A 34 2.04 -13.63 -5.70
CA THR A 34 1.17 -14.15 -6.77
C THR A 34 1.69 -13.83 -8.17
N HIS A 35 2.26 -12.64 -8.37
CA HIS A 35 2.68 -12.15 -9.68
C HIS A 35 4.19 -12.10 -9.90
N HIS A 36 4.98 -12.01 -8.83
CA HIS A 36 6.45 -11.91 -8.88
C HIS A 36 7.14 -13.01 -8.06
N PRO A 37 6.85 -14.30 -8.33
CA PRO A 37 7.45 -15.39 -7.58
C PRO A 37 8.97 -15.41 -7.82
N GLY A 38 9.74 -15.13 -6.78
CA GLY A 38 11.21 -15.13 -6.81
C GLY A 38 11.86 -13.75 -6.64
N GLU A 39 11.08 -12.67 -6.70
CA GLU A 39 11.59 -11.34 -6.35
C GLU A 39 11.62 -11.13 -4.83
N PRO A 40 12.63 -10.42 -4.30
CA PRO A 40 12.69 -10.12 -2.87
C PRO A 40 11.56 -9.16 -2.49
N ILE A 41 10.75 -9.60 -1.52
CA ILE A 41 9.68 -8.77 -0.95
C ILE A 41 10.32 -7.73 -0.03
N LYS A 42 10.11 -6.45 -0.35
CA LYS A 42 10.62 -5.32 0.45
C LYS A 42 10.10 -5.40 1.88
N SER A 43 10.90 -4.93 2.83
CA SER A 43 10.41 -4.75 4.20
C SER A 43 9.30 -3.70 4.24
N ARG A 44 8.48 -3.75 5.30
CA ARG A 44 7.40 -2.77 5.51
C ARG A 44 7.92 -1.34 5.44
N LYS A 45 9.06 -1.05 6.08
CA LYS A 45 9.65 0.29 6.11
C LYS A 45 10.04 0.75 4.70
N GLU A 46 10.74 -0.09 3.94
CA GLU A 46 11.19 0.23 2.58
C GLU A 46 10.01 0.51 1.66
N PHE A 47 8.97 -0.32 1.72
CA PHE A 47 7.74 -0.11 0.96
C PHE A 47 7.09 1.25 1.27
N PHE A 48 6.99 1.63 2.55
CA PHE A 48 6.41 2.92 2.94
C PHE A 48 7.31 4.11 2.58
N CYS A 49 8.63 3.97 2.70
CA CYS A 49 9.58 5.02 2.30
C CYS A 49 9.50 5.26 0.79
N GLU A 50 9.56 4.21 -0.02
CA GLU A 50 9.49 4.31 -1.48
C GLU A 50 8.13 4.83 -1.96
N ALA A 51 7.02 4.40 -1.33
CA ALA A 51 5.70 4.94 -1.64
C ALA A 51 5.58 6.44 -1.32
N GLN A 52 6.19 6.89 -0.21
CA GLN A 52 6.27 8.31 0.13
C GLN A 52 7.19 9.07 -0.83
N GLU A 53 8.34 8.51 -1.18
CA GLU A 53 9.26 9.11 -2.14
C GLU A 53 8.63 9.22 -3.53
N ALA A 54 7.92 8.21 -4.00
CA ALA A 54 7.19 8.27 -5.26
C ALA A 54 6.09 9.33 -5.24
N ARG A 55 5.42 9.53 -4.09
CA ARG A 55 4.32 10.51 -3.94
C ARG A 55 4.80 11.95 -3.74
N TYR A 56 5.88 12.14 -2.99
CA TYR A 56 6.35 13.46 -2.54
C TYR A 56 7.69 13.88 -3.17
N ASN A 57 8.55 12.94 -3.55
CA ASN A 57 9.91 13.17 -4.04
C ASN A 57 10.15 12.64 -5.47
N ALA A 58 9.09 12.47 -6.28
CA ALA A 58 9.23 12.06 -7.68
C ALA A 58 10.29 12.93 -8.38
N LYS A 59 11.36 12.28 -8.85
CA LYS A 59 12.60 12.85 -9.43
C LYS A 59 12.38 14.26 -10.02
N GLY A 60 12.76 15.29 -9.25
CA GLY A 60 12.71 16.69 -9.70
C GLY A 60 11.90 17.66 -8.83
N GLY A 61 11.41 17.26 -7.65
CA GLY A 61 10.79 18.20 -6.68
C GLY A 61 9.46 18.81 -7.15
N LYS A 62 8.87 18.26 -8.21
CA LYS A 62 7.54 18.64 -8.67
C LYS A 62 6.58 17.55 -8.24
N VAL A 63 5.87 17.78 -7.13
CA VAL A 63 4.52 17.21 -6.97
C VAL A 63 3.84 17.48 -8.31
N SER A 64 3.48 16.44 -9.06
CA SER A 64 2.68 16.57 -10.27
C SER A 64 1.29 17.05 -9.86
N ARG A 65 1.18 18.34 -9.55
CA ARG A 65 -0.05 19.10 -9.67
C ARG A 65 -0.38 19.04 -11.16
N CYS A 66 -1.14 18.03 -11.56
CA CYS A 66 -1.96 18.19 -12.74
C CYS A 66 -2.89 19.37 -12.41
N CYS A 67 -2.76 20.44 -13.18
CA CYS A 67 -3.65 21.59 -13.15
C CYS A 67 -5.11 21.14 -13.35
#